data_AF-A0A397GL31-F1
#
_entry.id   AF-A0A397GL31-F1
#
_cell.length_a   1.000
_cell.length_b   1.000
_cell.length_c   1.000
_cell.angle_alpha   90.00
_cell.angle_beta   90.00
_cell.angle_gamma   90.00
#
_symmetry.space_group_name_H-M   'P 1'
#
loop_
_entity.id
_entity.type
_entity.pdbx_description
1 polymer ?
#
loop_
_entity_poly.entity_id
_entity_poly.type
_entity_poly.pdbx_seq_one_letter_code
_entity_poly.pdbx_strand_id
1 'polypeptide(L)'
;MYFEWVDYSKFSLLEKVEHSKNHRAYWEEGPLLGWNTKSNEWTRNGGQWVKLITNFCGEKYYASRFLKSEYEASKSKPSKRLVYGMTRNPVTNDYAVIERLIDRCPDCHKEWMSLRWCRGCNPKHFESERHKWTSGNSEIDDFILETQITVEFSDQALEWIPETQLTEFKLIGKGGFGTVFKAKWKE
;
A
#
# COMPACT_ATOMS: atom_id res chain seq x y z
N MET A 1 -8.99 -4.67 -12.39
CA MET A 1 -7.96 -5.46 -11.70
C MET A 1 -7.86 -6.83 -12.33
N TYR A 2 -6.65 -7.19 -12.73
CA TYR A 2 -6.38 -8.32 -13.60
C TYR A 2 -5.62 -9.39 -12.83
N PHE A 3 -5.92 -10.65 -13.15
CA PHE A 3 -5.16 -11.77 -12.63
C PHE A 3 -3.84 -11.88 -13.41
N GLU A 4 -2.69 -11.88 -12.74
CA GLU A 4 -1.38 -11.92 -13.40
C GLU A 4 -0.43 -13.00 -12.85
N TRP A 5 0.48 -13.47 -13.70
CA TRP A 5 1.65 -14.23 -13.26
C TRP A 5 2.75 -13.25 -12.88
N VAL A 6 3.33 -13.40 -11.69
CA VAL A 6 4.39 -12.51 -11.18
C VAL A 6 5.63 -13.33 -10.88
N ASP A 7 6.78 -12.88 -11.40
CA ASP A 7 8.06 -13.48 -11.03
C ASP A 7 8.31 -13.33 -9.53
N TYR A 8 8.75 -14.40 -8.88
CA TYR A 8 8.96 -14.39 -7.43
C TYR A 8 10.02 -13.37 -7.00
N SER A 9 10.97 -13.03 -7.87
CA SER A 9 12.02 -12.03 -7.60
C SER A 9 11.46 -10.61 -7.45
N LYS A 10 10.20 -10.36 -7.81
CA LYS A 10 9.52 -9.07 -7.66
C LYS A 10 9.01 -8.82 -6.23
N PHE A 11 9.13 -9.81 -5.36
CA PHE A 11 8.74 -9.70 -3.96
C PHE A 11 9.96 -9.48 -3.07
N SER A 12 9.85 -8.54 -2.14
CA SER A 12 10.85 -8.21 -1.13
C SER A 12 10.27 -8.31 0.28
N LEU A 13 11.12 -8.15 1.31
CA LEU A 13 10.72 -8.14 2.72
C LEU A 13 9.83 -9.34 3.12
N LEU A 14 10.25 -10.54 2.71
CA LEU A 14 9.50 -11.77 2.95
C LEU A 14 9.51 -12.13 4.44
N GLU A 15 8.34 -12.15 5.06
CA GLU A 15 8.20 -12.52 6.46
C GLU A 15 7.18 -13.64 6.64
N LYS A 16 7.53 -14.63 7.48
CA LYS A 16 6.63 -15.72 7.82
C LYS A 16 5.55 -15.22 8.77
N VAL A 17 4.30 -15.57 8.48
CA VAL A 17 3.20 -15.33 9.42
C VAL A 17 3.24 -16.43 10.48
N GLU A 18 3.34 -16.05 11.75
CA GLU A 18 3.42 -16.99 12.87
C GLU A 18 2.24 -17.97 12.86
N HIS A 19 2.51 -19.25 13.13
CA HIS A 19 1.51 -20.34 13.07
C HIS A 19 0.80 -20.50 11.71
N SER A 20 1.34 -19.91 10.64
CA SER A 20 0.81 -20.01 9.28
C SER A 20 1.91 -20.41 8.29
N LYS A 21 1.50 -21.06 7.21
CA LYS A 21 2.38 -21.33 6.05
C LYS A 21 2.40 -20.18 5.05
N ASN A 22 1.67 -19.10 5.35
CA ASN A 22 1.62 -17.91 4.53
C ASN A 22 2.82 -17.00 4.80
N HIS A 23 3.22 -16.28 3.77
CA HIS A 23 4.23 -15.24 3.88
C HIS A 23 3.58 -13.88 3.60
N ARG A 24 4.01 -12.85 4.32
CA ARG A 24 3.79 -11.46 3.88
C ARG A 24 5.00 -11.03 3.05
N ALA A 25 4.74 -10.29 1.98
CA ALA A 25 5.77 -9.82 1.08
C ALA A 25 5.42 -8.42 0.59
N TYR A 26 6.42 -7.59 0.33
CA TYR A 26 6.25 -6.30 -0.33
C TYR A 26 6.43 -6.46 -1.84
N TRP A 27 5.47 -5.95 -2.60
CA TRP A 27 5.48 -5.95 -4.06
C TRP A 27 5.51 -4.51 -4.56
N GLU A 28 6.67 -4.07 -5.05
CA GLU A 28 6.95 -2.66 -5.38
C GLU A 28 6.14 -2.15 -6.58
N GLU A 29 5.97 -2.97 -7.61
CA GLU A 29 5.18 -2.58 -8.79
C GLU A 29 3.67 -2.65 -8.50
N GLY A 30 3.24 -3.57 -7.63
CA GLY A 30 1.84 -3.81 -7.31
C GLY A 30 1.01 -4.41 -8.47
N PRO A 31 -0.28 -4.69 -8.22
CA PRO A 31 -1.17 -5.35 -9.16
C PRO A 31 -1.56 -4.44 -10.33
N LEU A 32 -1.81 -5.06 -11.48
CA LEU A 32 -2.40 -4.41 -12.65
C LEU A 32 -3.78 -3.79 -12.35
N LEU A 33 -3.90 -2.48 -12.55
CA LEU A 33 -5.15 -1.74 -12.42
C LEU A 33 -5.94 -1.75 -13.73
N GLY A 34 -5.31 -1.33 -14.83
CA GLY A 34 -5.94 -1.18 -16.13
C GLY A 34 -4.98 -0.79 -17.25
N TRP A 35 -5.49 -0.75 -18.47
CA TRP A 35 -4.74 -0.31 -19.64
C TRP A 35 -4.96 1.19 -19.87
N ASN A 36 -3.89 1.97 -19.96
CA ASN A 36 -3.96 3.38 -20.33
C ASN A 36 -3.81 3.54 -21.84
N THR A 37 -4.88 3.93 -22.50
CA THR A 37 -4.91 4.10 -23.97
C THR A 37 -4.08 5.28 -24.47
N LYS A 38 -3.79 6.28 -23.63
CA LYS A 38 -2.99 7.46 -24.00
C LYS A 38 -1.50 7.15 -23.98
N SER A 39 -1.01 6.46 -22.94
CA SER A 39 0.39 6.04 -22.85
C SER A 39 0.66 4.70 -23.55
N ASN A 40 -0.38 3.95 -23.91
CA ASN A 40 -0.29 2.61 -24.49
C ASN A 40 0.47 1.63 -23.57
N GLU A 41 0.21 1.73 -22.27
CA GLU A 41 0.89 0.98 -21.21
C GLU A 41 -0.10 0.53 -20.13
N TRP A 42 0.26 -0.53 -19.42
CA TRP A 42 -0.48 -0.97 -18.24
C TRP A 42 -0.19 -0.06 -17.05
N THR A 43 -1.23 0.36 -16.35
CA THR A 43 -1.11 1.04 -15.05
C THR A 43 -1.15 0.02 -13.92
N ARG A 44 -0.33 0.27 -12.90
CA ARG A 44 -0.25 -0.56 -11.70
C ARG A 44 -0.63 0.25 -10.47
N ASN A 45 -1.04 -0.45 -9.40
CA ASN A 45 -1.43 0.17 -8.14
C ASN A 45 -0.25 0.70 -7.32
N GLY A 46 0.99 0.40 -7.72
CA GLY A 46 2.19 0.77 -6.99
C GLY A 46 2.41 -0.10 -5.74
N GLY A 47 3.45 0.26 -4.99
CA GLY A 47 4.04 -0.59 -3.97
C GLY A 47 3.12 -0.91 -2.80
N GLN A 48 2.89 -2.20 -2.54
CA GLN A 48 2.01 -2.65 -1.46
C GLN A 48 2.42 -3.99 -0.86
N TRP A 49 1.93 -4.25 0.35
CA TRP A 49 2.06 -5.56 0.99
C TRP A 49 1.01 -6.55 0.48
N VAL A 50 1.44 -7.79 0.28
CA VAL A 50 0.60 -8.90 -0.17
C VAL A 50 0.84 -10.14 0.68
N LYS A 51 -0.16 -11.01 0.68
CA LYS A 51 -0.11 -12.32 1.31
C LYS A 51 0.16 -13.38 0.23
N LEU A 52 1.26 -14.11 0.38
CA LEU A 52 1.58 -15.28 -0.45
C LEU A 52 1.07 -16.54 0.24
N ILE A 53 0.08 -17.18 -0.38
CA ILE A 53 -0.56 -18.39 0.13
C ILE A 53 -0.05 -19.60 -0.63
N THR A 54 0.71 -20.45 0.05
CA THR A 54 1.27 -21.69 -0.49
C THR A 54 0.47 -22.89 -0.01
N ASN A 55 0.20 -23.87 -0.89
CA ASN A 55 -0.38 -25.15 -0.50
C ASN A 55 0.69 -26.26 -0.49
N PHE A 56 0.75 -27.05 0.59
CA PHE A 56 1.70 -28.18 0.77
C PHE A 56 1.15 -29.47 0.14
N CYS A 57 0.87 -29.47 -1.17
CA CYS A 57 0.59 -30.71 -1.86
C CYS A 57 1.63 -30.87 -2.95
N GLY A 58 2.63 -31.73 -2.69
CA GLY A 58 3.84 -31.95 -3.50
C GLY A 58 3.62 -32.47 -4.92
N GLU A 59 2.42 -32.38 -5.48
CA GLU A 59 2.14 -32.68 -6.88
C GLU A 59 1.53 -31.45 -7.59
N LYS A 60 2.05 -31.15 -8.77
CA LYS A 60 1.62 -30.03 -9.64
C LYS A 60 0.10 -30.00 -9.88
N TYR A 61 -0.56 -31.15 -9.85
CA TYR A 61 -2.01 -31.28 -10.05
C TYR A 61 -2.84 -30.62 -8.94
N TYR A 62 -2.36 -30.62 -7.69
CA TYR A 62 -3.06 -29.95 -6.59
C TYR A 62 -2.89 -28.43 -6.64
N ALA A 63 -1.76 -27.94 -7.15
CA ALA A 63 -1.49 -26.51 -7.29
C ALA A 63 -2.51 -25.84 -8.23
N SER A 64 -2.78 -26.41 -9.41
CA SER A 64 -3.74 -25.82 -10.36
C SER A 64 -5.18 -25.82 -9.82
N ARG A 65 -5.60 -26.88 -9.13
CA ARG A 65 -6.91 -26.96 -8.47
C ARG A 65 -7.05 -25.92 -7.36
N PHE A 66 -6.01 -25.80 -6.52
CA PHE A 66 -5.95 -24.80 -5.47
C PHE A 66 -6.02 -23.37 -6.03
N LEU A 67 -5.17 -23.04 -7.00
CA LEU A 67 -5.18 -21.73 -7.66
C LEU A 67 -6.57 -21.39 -8.23
N LYS A 68 -7.22 -22.35 -8.88
CA LYS A 68 -8.58 -22.18 -9.41
C LYS A 68 -9.59 -21.94 -8.30
N SER A 69 -9.55 -22.71 -7.21
CA SER A 69 -10.48 -22.50 -6.09
C SER A 69 -10.31 -21.13 -5.43
N GLU A 70 -9.07 -20.66 -5.25
CA GLU A 70 -8.82 -19.35 -4.65
C GLU A 70 -9.29 -18.20 -5.55
N TYR A 71 -9.09 -18.34 -6.86
CA TYR A 71 -9.60 -17.39 -7.84
C TYR A 71 -11.13 -17.30 -7.83
N GLU A 72 -11.83 -18.44 -7.85
CA GLU A 72 -13.30 -18.46 -7.79
C GLU A 72 -13.83 -17.92 -6.44
N ALA A 73 -13.16 -18.26 -5.33
CA ALA A 73 -13.50 -17.72 -4.02
C ALA A 73 -13.39 -16.18 -4.01
N SER A 74 -12.35 -15.63 -4.63
CA SER A 74 -12.16 -14.19 -4.75
C SER A 74 -13.26 -13.51 -5.56
N LYS A 75 -13.70 -14.10 -6.67
CA LYS A 75 -14.83 -13.58 -7.47
C LYS A 75 -16.14 -13.56 -6.70
N SER A 76 -16.38 -14.57 -5.85
CA SER A 76 -17.64 -14.66 -5.11
C SER A 76 -17.79 -13.56 -4.05
N LYS A 77 -16.67 -13.09 -3.45
CA LYS A 77 -16.66 -12.14 -2.33
C LYS A 77 -15.45 -11.20 -2.40
N PRO A 78 -15.37 -10.29 -3.39
CA PRO A 78 -14.19 -9.44 -3.61
C PRO A 78 -13.88 -8.49 -2.46
N SER A 79 -14.90 -8.10 -1.67
CA SER A 79 -14.72 -7.28 -0.46
C SER A 79 -13.96 -8.02 0.63
N LYS A 80 -14.08 -9.36 0.72
CA LYS A 80 -13.41 -10.18 1.74
C LYS A 80 -12.11 -10.79 1.25
N ARG A 81 -12.06 -11.18 -0.03
CA ARG A 81 -10.93 -11.90 -0.58
C ARG A 81 -10.61 -11.41 -1.97
N LEU A 82 -9.38 -10.97 -2.16
CA LEU A 82 -8.94 -10.40 -3.41
C LEU A 82 -7.64 -11.03 -3.87
N VAL A 83 -7.73 -11.84 -4.92
CA VAL A 83 -6.58 -12.51 -5.52
C VAL A 83 -6.07 -11.68 -6.70
N TYR A 84 -4.80 -11.29 -6.66
CA TYR A 84 -4.14 -10.54 -7.71
C TYR A 84 -3.51 -11.44 -8.76
N GLY A 85 -3.09 -12.65 -8.37
CA GLY A 85 -2.30 -13.46 -9.28
C GLY A 85 -1.68 -14.69 -8.63
N MET A 86 -0.65 -15.20 -9.30
CA MET A 86 0.14 -16.32 -8.83
C MET A 86 1.63 -16.12 -9.09
N THR A 87 2.44 -16.77 -8.27
CA THR A 87 3.90 -16.81 -8.40
C THR A 87 4.42 -18.21 -8.08
N ARG A 88 5.71 -18.45 -8.30
CA ARG A 88 6.37 -19.70 -7.95
C ARG A 88 7.72 -19.45 -7.32
N ASN A 89 7.90 -19.94 -6.11
CA ASN A 89 9.16 -19.83 -5.39
C ASN A 89 10.23 -20.66 -6.13
N PRO A 90 11.35 -20.07 -6.58
CA PRO A 90 12.38 -20.79 -7.34
C PRO A 90 13.19 -21.76 -6.47
N VAL A 91 13.21 -21.57 -5.15
CA VAL A 91 13.93 -22.42 -4.20
C VAL A 91 13.11 -23.65 -3.84
N THR A 92 11.86 -23.47 -3.40
CA THR A 92 11.01 -24.60 -2.98
C THR A 92 10.24 -25.22 -4.14
N ASN A 93 10.18 -24.56 -5.29
CA ASN A 93 9.33 -24.87 -6.44
C ASN A 93 7.82 -24.79 -6.18
N ASP A 94 7.39 -24.30 -5.01
CA ASP A 94 5.99 -24.18 -4.66
C ASP A 94 5.32 -23.02 -5.39
N TYR A 95 4.07 -23.25 -5.80
CA TYR A 95 3.19 -22.20 -6.28
C TYR A 95 2.55 -21.47 -5.11
N ALA A 96 2.42 -20.15 -5.25
CA ALA A 96 1.71 -19.31 -4.30
C ALA A 96 0.64 -18.49 -5.01
N VAL A 97 -0.51 -18.34 -4.35
CA VAL A 97 -1.49 -17.32 -4.70
C VAL A 97 -1.03 -16.00 -4.10
N ILE A 98 -1.11 -14.93 -4.89
CA ILE A 98 -0.87 -13.56 -4.45
C ILE A 98 -2.23 -12.98 -4.08
N GLU A 99 -2.47 -12.81 -2.79
CA GLU A 99 -3.71 -12.27 -2.24
C GLU A 99 -3.47 -10.92 -1.57
N ARG A 100 -4.48 -10.05 -1.60
CA ARG A 100 -4.51 -8.83 -0.80
C ARG A 100 -4.26 -9.16 0.66
N LEU A 101 -3.28 -8.49 1.26
CA LEU A 101 -3.10 -8.54 2.69
C LEU A 101 -4.19 -7.71 3.36
N ILE A 102 -5.01 -8.37 4.18
CA ILE A 102 -5.93 -7.71 5.11
C ILE A 102 -5.25 -7.81 6.48
N ASP A 103 -4.79 -6.67 6.97
CA ASP A 103 -4.25 -6.57 8.32
C ASP A 103 -5.34 -6.11 9.29
N ARG A 104 -5.03 -6.18 10.58
CA ARG A 104 -5.85 -5.57 11.62
C ARG A 104 -5.10 -4.39 12.19
N CYS A 105 -5.81 -3.29 12.39
CA CYS A 105 -5.25 -2.17 13.14
C CYS A 105 -4.84 -2.66 14.55
N PRO A 106 -3.61 -2.37 15.02
CA PRO A 106 -3.17 -2.80 16.35
C PRO A 106 -4.00 -2.16 17.46
N ASP A 107 -4.52 -0.95 17.26
CA ASP A 107 -5.24 -0.20 18.29
C ASP A 107 -6.74 -0.53 18.35
N CYS A 108 -7.42 -0.67 17.21
CA CYS A 108 -8.87 -0.92 17.17
C CYS A 108 -9.27 -2.31 16.69
N HIS A 109 -8.32 -3.15 16.27
CA HIS A 109 -8.51 -4.52 15.78
C HIS A 109 -9.46 -4.70 14.59
N LYS A 110 -9.93 -3.61 13.97
CA LYS A 110 -10.73 -3.67 12.75
C LYS A 110 -9.85 -4.07 11.57
N GLU A 111 -10.41 -4.90 10.68
CA GLU A 111 -9.78 -5.28 9.41
C GLU A 111 -9.55 -4.04 8.54
N TRP A 112 -8.37 -3.93 7.97
CA TRP A 112 -7.91 -2.76 7.25
C TRP A 112 -6.92 -3.14 6.14
N MET A 113 -6.95 -2.43 5.00
CA MET A 113 -5.98 -2.65 3.91
C MET A 113 -4.61 -2.11 4.35
N SER A 114 -3.64 -3.00 4.50
CA SER A 114 -2.31 -2.70 5.03
C SER A 114 -1.66 -1.51 4.30
N LEU A 115 -1.43 -0.41 5.00
CA LEU A 115 -0.44 0.67 4.74
C LEU A 115 -0.52 1.69 5.92
N ARG A 116 -0.20 1.29 7.16
CA ARG A 116 -0.04 2.13 8.38
C ARG A 116 -1.14 3.15 8.77
N TRP A 117 -2.18 3.36 7.97
CA TRP A 117 -3.17 4.42 8.10
C TRP A 117 -4.51 3.83 8.49
N CYS A 118 -4.97 3.88 9.74
CA CYS A 118 -6.28 3.33 10.09
C CYS A 118 -7.36 4.42 10.13
N ARG A 119 -8.34 4.40 9.22
CA ARG A 119 -9.45 5.38 9.22
C ARG A 119 -10.21 5.48 10.54
N GLY A 120 -10.26 4.41 11.33
CA GLY A 120 -10.92 4.40 12.63
C GLY A 120 -10.12 5.04 13.76
N CYS A 121 -8.78 5.01 13.67
CA CYS A 121 -7.88 5.49 14.73
C CYS A 121 -7.25 6.83 14.40
N ASN A 122 -6.93 7.04 13.13
CA ASN A 122 -6.20 8.22 12.66
C ASN A 122 -6.87 9.54 13.01
N PRO A 123 -8.20 9.72 12.85
CA PRO A 123 -8.84 10.98 13.24
C PRO A 123 -8.53 11.37 14.70
N LYS A 124 -8.68 10.42 15.63
CA LYS A 124 -8.37 10.64 17.05
C LYS A 124 -6.90 10.93 17.29
N HIS A 125 -6.01 10.26 16.56
CA HIS A 125 -4.58 10.49 16.66
C HIS A 125 -4.21 11.91 16.22
N PHE A 126 -4.64 12.33 15.02
CA PHE A 126 -4.38 13.68 14.52
C PHE A 126 -5.01 14.77 15.37
N GLU A 127 -6.25 14.57 15.85
CA GLU A 127 -6.88 15.49 16.80
C GLU A 127 -6.04 15.63 18.08
N SER A 128 -5.53 14.51 18.62
CA SER A 128 -4.69 14.52 19.82
C SER A 128 -3.34 15.21 19.61
N GLU A 129 -2.80 15.17 18.39
CA GLU A 129 -1.50 15.73 18.04
C GLU A 129 -1.55 17.12 17.43
N ARG A 130 -2.76 17.69 17.25
CA ARG A 130 -2.99 19.01 16.67
C ARG A 130 -2.09 20.12 17.25
N HIS A 131 -1.73 20.02 18.53
CA HIS A 131 -0.92 21.02 19.22
C HIS A 131 0.60 20.84 19.03
N LYS A 132 1.05 19.78 18.36
CA LYS A 132 2.49 19.49 18.15
C LYS A 132 3.11 20.31 17.01
N TRP A 133 2.30 20.84 16.11
CA TRP A 133 2.74 21.64 14.98
C TRP A 133 1.75 22.78 14.72
N THR A 134 2.21 23.84 14.05
CA THR A 134 1.38 24.93 13.54
C THR A 134 2.12 25.59 12.38
N SER A 135 1.37 26.02 11.37
CA SER A 135 1.88 26.90 10.31
C SER A 135 1.96 28.36 10.74
N GLY A 136 1.42 28.71 11.91
CA GLY A 136 1.18 30.09 12.34
C GLY A 136 -0.09 30.69 11.74
N ASN A 137 -0.84 29.94 10.92
CA ASN A 137 -2.13 30.33 10.36
C ASN A 137 -3.20 29.28 10.73
N SER A 138 -4.15 29.68 11.57
CA SER A 138 -5.19 28.77 12.06
C SER A 138 -6.08 28.20 10.97
N GLU A 139 -6.37 28.97 9.91
CA GLU A 139 -7.22 28.49 8.81
C GLU A 139 -6.51 27.39 8.00
N ILE A 140 -5.20 27.53 7.80
CA ILE A 140 -4.38 26.50 7.14
C ILE A 140 -4.24 25.27 8.05
N ASP A 141 -4.00 25.47 9.34
CA ASP A 141 -3.89 24.38 10.32
C ASP A 141 -5.19 23.56 10.40
N ASP A 142 -6.34 24.25 10.40
CA ASP A 142 -7.66 23.62 10.36
C ASP A 142 -7.86 22.81 9.08
N PHE A 143 -7.52 23.39 7.92
CA PHE A 143 -7.65 22.70 6.64
C PHE A 143 -6.77 21.46 6.55
N ILE A 144 -5.50 21.54 6.97
CA ILE A 144 -4.60 20.38 7.01
C ILE A 144 -5.19 19.28 7.90
N LEU A 145 -5.64 19.62 9.12
CA LEU A 145 -6.27 18.65 10.01
C LEU A 145 -7.53 18.03 9.41
N GLU A 146 -8.38 18.83 8.76
CA GLU A 146 -9.58 18.34 8.07
C GLU A 146 -9.22 17.25 7.05
N THR A 147 -8.18 17.46 6.24
CA THR A 147 -7.73 16.41 5.31
C THR A 147 -7.28 15.15 6.04
N GLN A 148 -6.48 15.28 7.10
CA GLN A 148 -5.94 14.15 7.87
C GLN A 148 -7.04 13.28 8.52
N ILE A 149 -8.16 13.87 8.95
CA ILE A 149 -9.25 13.14 9.60
C ILE A 149 -10.30 12.59 8.61
N THR A 150 -10.37 13.12 7.39
CA THR A 150 -11.42 12.75 6.42
C THR A 150 -10.98 11.76 5.35
N VAL A 151 -9.70 11.75 4.98
CA VAL A 151 -9.22 10.96 3.84
C VAL A 151 -9.24 9.46 4.09
N GLU A 152 -9.38 8.70 3.00
CA GLU A 152 -9.39 7.25 3.04
C GLU A 152 -7.97 6.66 3.06
N PHE A 153 -7.03 7.33 2.40
CA PHE A 153 -5.65 6.88 2.23
C PHE A 153 -4.66 7.93 2.72
N SER A 154 -3.50 7.49 3.22
CA SER A 154 -2.48 8.39 3.80
C SER A 154 -1.87 9.35 2.80
N ASP A 155 -1.75 8.95 1.54
CA ASP A 155 -1.21 9.77 0.46
C ASP A 155 -2.14 10.93 0.04
N GLN A 156 -3.37 10.94 0.54
CA GLN A 156 -4.33 12.03 0.36
C GLN A 156 -4.29 13.05 1.51
N ALA A 157 -3.70 12.70 2.65
CA ALA A 157 -3.62 13.59 3.81
C ALA A 157 -2.54 14.64 3.59
N LEU A 158 -2.82 15.89 3.92
CA LEU A 158 -1.81 16.94 3.94
C LEU A 158 -0.97 16.84 5.22
N GLU A 159 0.29 17.21 5.11
CA GLU A 159 1.23 17.30 6.23
C GLU A 159 1.90 18.67 6.23
N TRP A 160 1.95 19.29 7.41
CA TRP A 160 2.75 20.50 7.60
C TRP A 160 4.21 20.12 7.86
N ILE A 161 5.11 20.62 7.01
CA ILE A 161 6.56 20.42 7.16
C ILE A 161 7.21 21.75 7.57
N PRO A 162 7.70 21.88 8.81
CA PRO A 162 8.41 23.08 9.24
C PRO A 162 9.66 23.33 8.41
N GLU A 163 10.00 24.59 8.15
CA GLU A 163 11.21 24.97 7.39
C GLU A 163 12.49 24.37 8.00
N THR A 164 12.53 24.21 9.34
CA THR A 164 13.66 23.61 10.06
C THR A 164 13.93 22.14 9.70
N GLN A 165 12.95 21.45 9.12
CA GLN A 165 13.04 20.07 8.61
C GLN A 165 13.58 20.03 7.17
N LEU A 166 13.72 21.18 6.51
CA LEU A 166 14.20 21.28 5.14
C LEU A 166 15.66 21.77 5.12
N THR A 167 16.41 21.30 4.13
CA THR A 167 17.83 21.64 3.90
C THR A 167 18.09 21.84 2.42
N GLU A 168 19.30 22.32 2.09
CA GLU A 168 19.76 22.44 0.70
C GLU A 168 18.81 23.25 -0.20
N PHE A 169 18.25 24.35 0.34
CA PHE A 169 17.36 25.23 -0.41
C PHE A 169 18.05 25.83 -1.62
N LYS A 170 17.54 25.50 -2.81
CA LYS A 170 18.02 26.03 -4.08
C LYS A 170 16.86 26.61 -4.86
N LEU A 171 16.95 27.90 -5.19
CA LEU A 171 16.03 28.53 -6.13
C LEU A 171 16.12 27.84 -7.50
N ILE A 172 14.98 27.39 -8.03
CA ILE A 172 14.90 26.78 -9.36
C ILE A 172 14.03 27.57 -10.35
N GLY A 173 13.24 28.53 -9.86
CA GLY A 173 12.47 29.41 -10.74
C GLY A 173 11.72 30.50 -9.97
N LYS A 174 11.43 31.59 -10.66
CA LYS A 174 10.59 32.69 -10.17
C LYS A 174 9.66 33.15 -11.29
N GLY A 175 8.39 33.35 -10.98
CA GLY A 175 7.37 33.80 -11.93
C GLY A 175 6.33 34.71 -11.27
N GLY A 176 5.27 35.04 -12.01
CA GLY A 176 4.21 35.94 -11.52
C GLY A 176 3.41 35.42 -10.32
N PHE A 177 3.40 34.11 -10.11
CA PHE A 177 2.64 33.45 -9.04
C PHE A 177 3.49 32.98 -7.85
N GLY A 178 4.80 33.26 -7.86
CA GLY A 178 5.67 32.92 -6.74
C GLY A 178 7.07 32.49 -7.12
N THR A 179 7.74 31.89 -6.14
CA THR A 179 9.14 31.46 -6.20
C THR A 179 9.20 29.98 -5.87
N VAL A 180 9.92 29.21 -6.69
CA VAL A 180 10.00 27.75 -6.56
C VAL A 180 11.39 27.36 -6.08
N PHE A 181 11.44 26.60 -5.00
CA PHE A 181 12.67 26.08 -4.42
C PHE A 181 12.70 24.55 -4.55
N LYS A 182 13.90 24.02 -4.78
CA LYS A 182 14.24 22.64 -4.49
C LYS A 182 14.79 22.60 -3.06
N ALA A 183 14.36 21.63 -2.27
CA ALA A 183 14.89 21.38 -0.93
C ALA A 183 14.99 19.88 -0.69
N LYS A 184 15.75 19.50 0.33
CA LYS A 184 15.84 18.13 0.85
C LYS A 184 15.20 18.08 2.24
N TRP A 185 14.22 17.19 2.40
CA TRP A 185 13.60 16.92 3.70
C TRP A 185 14.53 16.01 4.52
N LYS A 186 14.78 16.39 5.78
CA LYS A 186 15.49 15.56 6.76
C LYS A 186 14.54 14.43 7.18
N GLU A 187 14.94 13.19 6.90
CA GLU A 187 14.32 11.98 7.48
C GLU A 187 14.86 11.71 8.89
#